data_AF-A0A1I8AZ65-F1
#
_entry.id   AF-A0A1I8AZ65-F1
#
_cell.length_a   1.000
_cell.length_b   1.000
_cell.length_c   1.000
_cell.angle_alpha   90.00
_cell.angle_beta   90.00
_cell.angle_gamma   90.00
#
_symmetry.space_group_name_H-M   'P 1'
#
loop_
_entity.id
_entity.type
_entity.pdbx_description
1 polymer ?
#
loop_
_entity_poly.entity_id
_entity_poly.type
_entity_poly.pdbx_seq_one_letter_code
_entity_poly.pdbx_strand_id
1 'polypeptide(L)'
;MSEKFEEQQSSSGSSKSSNNEERDKKIAEIDKLLAEGKKLELAKSYEDAVDKFELATNTATKFFGDFAPECYLPALNYGKMLTQIARIESDNKPFTQKLGVGNDDNENEVENEEDKVAETTENEESQDDGKCEEETQVKDEEKDEEEKNKEENDEGNETKQTENEKEENDEEEEEDTEDDGNDLAWDWLEVARQICEKQEKTHFWLERKSDAFFALGEFLTVAEEFDQAISEFEKALRVRQEIYKPSDRRIAEVLYMMGLTYGNNDDFTKAAEYFERAKAVLESTIEDREKDLSNEETKENQELVSKFKAEIEELKGLVVAIAEKMTDSTESAKSRACQLAAAVNMIGKKLNSSNIEQKQEEVNDVTALLQHKTPKKRVAENGKENNEEIKAKLAKIDEN
;
A
#
# COMPACT_ATOMS: atom_id res chain seq x y z
N MET A 1 -4.63 59.79 -50.98
CA MET A 1 -4.74 58.43 -50.43
C MET A 1 -3.66 58.28 -49.39
N SER A 2 -3.96 58.75 -48.18
CA SER A 2 -3.10 58.62 -47.01
C SER A 2 -4.08 58.46 -45.86
N GLU A 3 -4.21 57.25 -45.32
CA GLU A 3 -4.65 56.95 -43.96
C GLU A 3 -4.94 55.45 -43.81
N LYS A 4 -4.60 54.93 -42.62
CA LYS A 4 -4.89 53.60 -42.05
C LYS A 4 -3.98 52.45 -42.46
N PHE A 5 -2.83 52.37 -41.79
CA PHE A 5 -2.21 51.08 -41.47
C PHE A 5 -1.31 51.20 -40.23
N GLU A 6 -1.89 51.53 -39.07
CA GLU A 6 -1.18 51.43 -37.79
C GLU A 6 -2.19 51.44 -36.63
N GLU A 7 -2.76 50.27 -36.32
CA GLU A 7 -3.37 49.97 -35.01
C GLU A 7 -3.91 48.52 -34.99
N GLN A 8 -3.03 47.51 -35.02
CA GLN A 8 -3.38 46.14 -34.61
C GLN A 8 -2.17 45.39 -34.03
N GLN A 9 -1.50 45.95 -33.02
CA GLN A 9 -0.49 45.22 -32.23
C GLN A 9 -0.51 45.51 -30.72
N SER A 10 -1.60 46.04 -30.14
CA SER A 10 -1.66 46.33 -28.69
C SER A 10 -2.61 45.44 -27.86
N SER A 11 -3.40 44.55 -28.46
CA SER A 11 -4.40 43.75 -27.70
C SER A 11 -3.98 42.33 -27.32
N SER A 12 -2.86 41.80 -27.83
CA SER A 12 -2.42 40.42 -27.52
C SER A 12 -1.53 40.29 -26.28
N GLY A 13 -1.07 41.40 -25.70
CA GLY A 13 -0.24 41.42 -24.49
C GLY A 13 -1.04 41.39 -23.18
N SER A 14 -2.23 42.01 -23.16
CA SER A 14 -3.05 42.15 -21.95
C SER A 14 -3.75 40.85 -21.54
N SER A 15 -4.15 40.01 -22.50
CA SER A 15 -4.89 38.77 -22.27
C SER A 15 -4.01 37.58 -21.86
N LYS A 16 -2.73 37.58 -22.25
CA LYS A 16 -1.74 36.60 -21.74
C LYS A 16 -1.32 36.89 -20.29
N SER A 17 -1.25 38.17 -19.92
CA SER A 17 -0.94 38.58 -18.54
C SER A 17 -2.06 38.21 -17.58
N SER A 18 -3.32 38.46 -17.96
CA SER A 18 -4.48 38.13 -17.12
C SER A 18 -4.66 36.63 -16.92
N ASN A 19 -4.43 35.81 -17.96
CA ASN A 19 -4.57 34.36 -17.87
C ASN A 19 -3.48 33.73 -17.01
N ASN A 20 -2.26 34.28 -16.98
CA ASN A 20 -1.21 33.82 -16.08
C ASN A 20 -1.50 34.21 -14.63
N GLU A 21 -2.02 35.42 -14.38
CA GLU A 21 -2.43 35.82 -13.03
C GLU A 21 -3.58 34.95 -12.48
N GLU A 22 -4.53 34.56 -13.32
CA GLU A 22 -5.62 33.64 -12.92
C GLU A 22 -5.08 32.23 -12.65
N ARG A 23 -4.16 31.74 -13.49
CA ARG A 23 -3.45 30.48 -13.29
C ARG A 23 -2.73 30.44 -11.95
N ASP A 24 -1.94 31.47 -11.64
CA ASP A 24 -1.16 31.55 -10.41
C ASP A 24 -2.06 31.62 -9.17
N LYS A 25 -3.18 32.33 -9.25
CA LYS A 25 -4.20 32.35 -8.18
C LYS A 25 -4.78 30.96 -7.93
N LYS A 26 -5.04 30.18 -9.00
CA LYS A 26 -5.56 28.81 -8.87
C LYS A 26 -4.53 27.84 -8.29
N ILE A 27 -3.26 27.99 -8.67
CA ILE A 27 -2.18 27.22 -8.04
C ILE A 27 -2.10 27.55 -6.54
N ALA A 28 -2.13 28.84 -6.17
CA ALA A 28 -2.10 29.24 -4.77
C ALA A 28 -3.33 28.76 -3.96
N GLU A 29 -4.51 28.69 -4.59
CA GLU A 29 -5.72 28.11 -3.99
C GLU A 29 -5.54 26.61 -3.72
N ILE A 30 -5.02 25.86 -4.70
CA ILE A 30 -4.73 24.43 -4.55
C ILE A 30 -3.68 24.20 -3.47
N ASP A 31 -2.57 24.95 -3.48
CA ASP A 31 -1.50 24.83 -2.48
C ASP A 31 -2.02 25.09 -1.06
N LYS A 32 -2.95 26.05 -0.91
CA LYS A 32 -3.62 26.31 0.36
C LYS A 32 -4.45 25.11 0.83
N LEU A 33 -5.24 24.51 -0.07
CA LEU A 33 -6.04 23.33 0.25
C LEU A 33 -5.16 22.13 0.62
N LEU A 34 -4.05 21.93 -0.09
CA LEU A 34 -3.07 20.89 0.23
C LEU A 34 -2.45 21.11 1.61
N ALA A 35 -2.10 22.34 1.96
CA ALA A 35 -1.57 22.68 3.28
C ALA A 35 -2.62 22.47 4.40
N GLU A 36 -3.88 22.82 4.16
CA GLU A 36 -4.99 22.54 5.08
C GLU A 36 -5.20 21.02 5.26
N GLY A 37 -5.20 20.25 4.18
CA GLY A 37 -5.33 18.79 4.21
C GLY A 37 -4.19 18.13 4.99
N LYS A 38 -2.94 18.53 4.74
CA LYS A 38 -1.78 18.05 5.50
C LYS A 38 -1.87 18.38 6.99
N LYS A 39 -2.35 19.58 7.34
CA LYS A 39 -2.58 19.94 8.74
C LYS A 39 -3.61 19.02 9.41
N LEU A 40 -4.69 18.67 8.70
CA LEU A 40 -5.74 17.78 9.21
C LEU A 40 -5.25 16.33 9.33
N GLU A 41 -4.41 15.88 8.38
CA GLU A 41 -3.73 14.58 8.44
C GLU A 41 -2.88 14.46 9.71
N LEU A 42 -2.10 15.48 10.05
CA LEU A 42 -1.32 15.53 11.30
C LEU A 42 -2.20 15.54 12.55
N ALA A 43 -3.36 16.19 12.46
CA ALA A 43 -4.38 16.17 13.51
C ALA A 43 -5.15 14.83 13.58
N LYS A 44 -4.86 13.88 12.67
CA LYS A 44 -5.54 12.58 12.52
C LYS A 44 -7.03 12.69 12.19
N SER A 45 -7.45 13.84 11.67
CA SER A 45 -8.77 14.05 11.08
C SER A 45 -8.74 13.61 9.62
N TYR A 46 -8.71 12.30 9.38
CA TYR A 46 -8.50 11.74 8.03
C TYR A 46 -9.67 12.02 7.09
N GLU A 47 -10.91 11.96 7.58
CA GLU A 47 -12.13 12.30 6.83
C GLU A 47 -12.09 13.76 6.36
N ASP A 48 -11.82 14.71 7.27
CA ASP A 48 -11.68 16.13 6.91
C ASP A 48 -10.49 16.36 5.95
N ALA A 49 -9.40 15.61 6.10
CA ALA A 49 -8.25 15.69 5.20
C ALA A 49 -8.60 15.22 3.78
N VAL A 50 -9.37 14.13 3.66
CA VAL A 50 -9.92 13.65 2.39
C VAL A 50 -10.72 14.74 1.70
N ASP A 51 -11.65 15.41 2.39
CA ASP A 51 -12.45 16.48 1.80
C ASP A 51 -11.57 17.61 1.21
N LYS A 52 -10.48 17.97 1.90
CA LYS A 52 -9.54 18.98 1.42
C LYS A 52 -8.76 18.53 0.19
N PHE A 53 -8.27 17.29 0.20
CA PHE A 53 -7.53 16.73 -0.93
C PHE A 53 -8.44 16.48 -2.15
N GLU A 54 -9.68 16.06 -1.93
CA GLU A 54 -10.70 15.95 -2.97
C GLU A 54 -10.98 17.33 -3.59
N LEU A 55 -11.21 18.35 -2.77
CA LEU A 55 -11.45 19.71 -3.26
C LEU A 55 -10.24 20.26 -4.03
N ALA A 56 -9.01 20.00 -3.56
CA ALA A 56 -7.78 20.36 -4.27
C ALA A 56 -7.70 19.68 -5.63
N THR A 57 -8.00 18.38 -5.68
CA THR A 57 -7.96 17.56 -6.89
C THR A 57 -9.01 18.02 -7.88
N ASN A 58 -10.26 18.18 -7.44
CA ASN A 58 -11.37 18.70 -8.24
C ASN A 58 -11.09 20.11 -8.80
N THR A 59 -10.42 20.96 -8.03
CA THR A 59 -10.04 22.31 -8.49
C THR A 59 -8.95 22.23 -9.55
N ALA A 60 -7.97 21.34 -9.36
CA ALA A 60 -6.87 21.13 -10.30
C ALA A 60 -7.37 20.55 -11.63
N THR A 61 -8.15 19.47 -11.61
CA THR A 61 -8.64 18.80 -12.83
C THR A 61 -9.57 19.71 -13.63
N LYS A 62 -10.48 20.44 -12.97
CA LYS A 62 -11.40 21.38 -13.63
C LYS A 62 -10.68 22.53 -14.35
N PHE A 63 -9.57 23.01 -13.82
CA PHE A 63 -8.88 24.19 -14.37
C PHE A 63 -7.73 23.83 -15.32
N PHE A 64 -6.94 22.81 -14.99
CA PHE A 64 -5.74 22.43 -15.75
C PHE A 64 -5.93 21.20 -16.65
N GLY A 65 -6.93 20.36 -16.36
CA GLY A 65 -7.18 19.07 -17.01
C GLY A 65 -6.52 17.91 -16.27
N ASP A 66 -7.10 16.72 -16.41
CA ASP A 66 -6.86 15.54 -15.56
C ASP A 66 -5.40 15.09 -15.46
N PHE A 67 -4.59 15.31 -16.51
CA PHE A 67 -3.19 14.89 -16.57
C PHE A 67 -2.20 16.07 -16.61
N ALA A 68 -2.61 17.25 -16.15
CA ALA A 68 -1.70 18.38 -16.06
C ALA A 68 -0.67 18.21 -14.92
N PRO A 69 0.55 18.76 -15.03
CA PRO A 69 1.58 18.72 -13.99
C PRO A 69 1.11 19.21 -12.61
N GLU A 70 0.21 20.19 -12.59
CA GLU A 70 -0.39 20.76 -11.38
C GLU A 70 -1.29 19.77 -10.63
N CYS A 71 -1.83 18.76 -11.32
CA CYS A 71 -2.70 17.74 -10.71
C CYS A 71 -1.94 16.66 -9.96
N TYR A 72 -0.60 16.59 -10.10
CA TYR A 72 0.21 15.53 -9.48
C TYR A 72 0.08 15.52 -7.95
N LEU A 73 0.29 16.66 -7.29
CA LEU A 73 0.29 16.70 -5.83
C LEU A 73 -1.11 16.45 -5.24
N PRO A 74 -2.20 17.07 -5.75
CA PRO A 74 -3.54 16.74 -5.31
C PRO A 74 -3.89 15.26 -5.47
N ALA A 75 -3.67 14.70 -6.66
CA ALA A 75 -3.97 13.30 -6.94
C ALA A 75 -3.19 12.35 -6.01
N LEU A 76 -1.88 12.58 -5.82
CA LEU A 76 -1.06 11.76 -4.95
C LEU A 76 -1.54 11.83 -3.48
N ASN A 77 -1.74 13.02 -2.93
CA ASN A 77 -2.15 13.16 -1.53
C ASN A 77 -3.56 12.59 -1.31
N TYR A 78 -4.47 12.77 -2.28
CA TYR A 78 -5.81 12.22 -2.18
C TYR A 78 -5.80 10.69 -2.16
N GLY A 79 -5.11 10.05 -3.13
CA GLY A 79 -4.99 8.59 -3.18
C GLY A 79 -4.28 8.00 -1.95
N LYS A 80 -3.23 8.68 -1.45
CA LYS A 80 -2.58 8.29 -0.18
C LYS A 80 -3.52 8.37 1.01
N MET A 81 -4.37 9.40 1.09
CA MET A 81 -5.27 9.57 2.21
C MET A 81 -6.40 8.54 2.21
N LEU A 82 -6.96 8.23 1.04
CA LEU A 82 -7.92 7.12 0.90
C LEU A 82 -7.29 5.78 1.31
N THR A 83 -6.05 5.53 0.89
CA THR A 83 -5.30 4.33 1.32
C THR A 83 -5.12 4.28 2.84
N GLN A 84 -4.87 5.42 3.47
CA GLN A 84 -4.70 5.52 4.92
C GLN A 84 -6.01 5.25 5.68
N ILE A 85 -7.15 5.68 5.14
CA ILE A 85 -8.48 5.35 5.68
C ILE A 85 -8.73 3.85 5.57
N ALA A 86 -8.53 3.27 4.37
CA ALA A 86 -8.69 1.83 4.15
C ALA A 86 -7.83 1.00 5.11
N ARG A 87 -6.58 1.43 5.36
CA ARG A 87 -5.69 0.79 6.34
C ARG A 87 -6.26 0.83 7.77
N ILE A 88 -6.84 1.95 8.18
CA ILE A 88 -7.42 2.09 9.53
C ILE A 88 -8.67 1.23 9.67
N GLU A 89 -9.48 1.15 8.63
CA GLU A 89 -10.67 0.31 8.57
C GLU A 89 -10.30 -1.18 8.61
N SER A 90 -9.25 -1.58 7.88
CA SER A 90 -8.73 -2.95 7.92
C SER A 90 -8.11 -3.30 9.27
N ASP A 91 -7.34 -2.39 9.88
CA ASP A 91 -6.73 -2.59 11.20
C ASP A 91 -7.77 -2.62 12.35
N ASN A 92 -8.95 -2.02 12.14
CA ASN A 92 -10.10 -2.13 13.05
C ASN A 92 -10.82 -3.50 12.94
N LYS A 93 -10.45 -4.38 11.99
CA LYS A 93 -10.79 -5.80 12.05
C LYS A 93 -9.88 -6.46 13.09
N PRO A 94 -10.41 -7.25 14.05
CA PRO A 94 -9.66 -7.58 15.26
C PRO A 94 -8.58 -8.62 14.96
N PHE A 95 -7.35 -8.20 14.67
CA PHE A 95 -6.08 -8.74 15.19
C PHE A 95 -4.87 -7.93 14.68
N THR A 96 -4.04 -7.47 15.63
CA THR A 96 -2.66 -6.92 15.51
C THR A 96 -2.44 -5.42 15.24
N GLN A 97 -2.65 -4.66 16.32
CA GLN A 97 -1.57 -3.94 17.02
C GLN A 97 -0.59 -3.09 16.17
N LYS A 98 -1.00 -1.83 15.99
CA LYS A 98 -0.26 -0.59 16.33
C LYS A 98 1.23 -0.58 15.99
N LEU A 99 1.55 -0.07 14.80
CA LEU A 99 2.67 0.84 14.61
C LEU A 99 2.18 2.04 13.81
N GLY A 100 2.09 3.18 14.49
CA GLY A 100 1.89 4.46 13.84
C GLY A 100 3.10 4.73 12.95
N VAL A 101 2.85 4.80 11.65
CA VAL A 101 3.76 5.45 10.71
C VAL A 101 3.79 6.92 11.14
N GLY A 102 4.92 7.34 11.69
CA GLY A 102 5.15 8.71 12.10
C GLY A 102 5.16 9.60 10.88
N ASN A 103 4.15 10.45 10.76
CA ASN A 103 4.33 11.76 10.18
C ASN A 103 4.98 12.63 11.27
N ASP A 104 6.23 13.01 11.04
CA ASP A 104 6.84 14.13 11.76
C ASP A 104 5.97 15.36 11.54
N ASP A 105 5.48 15.95 12.63
CA ASP A 105 5.60 17.39 12.78
C ASP A 105 5.79 17.74 14.26
N ASN A 106 6.96 18.30 14.48
CA ASN A 106 7.38 19.07 15.63
C ASN A 106 6.38 20.20 15.92
N GLU A 107 5.86 20.30 17.15
CA GLU A 107 5.87 21.55 17.92
C GLU A 107 5.25 21.39 19.33
N ASN A 108 6.13 21.57 20.33
CA ASN A 108 5.92 22.25 21.61
C ASN A 108 4.75 21.85 22.52
N GLU A 109 5.14 21.19 23.61
CA GLU A 109 4.47 21.17 24.90
C GLU A 109 4.11 22.60 25.38
N VAL A 110 2.85 22.77 25.79
CA VAL A 110 2.52 23.71 26.86
C VAL A 110 1.76 22.92 27.91
N GLU A 111 2.48 22.62 28.99
CA GLU A 111 1.94 22.14 30.25
C GLU A 111 0.85 23.09 30.77
N ASN A 112 -0.18 22.52 31.40
CA ASN A 112 -0.67 23.06 32.66
C ASN A 112 -1.31 21.91 33.46
N GLU A 113 -0.60 21.53 34.52
CA GLU A 113 -1.18 20.94 35.71
C GLU A 113 -2.18 21.92 36.34
N GLU A 114 -3.29 21.45 36.89
CA GLU A 114 -3.56 21.60 38.32
C GLU A 114 -4.85 20.86 38.74
N ASP A 115 -4.89 20.61 40.03
CA ASP A 115 -5.50 19.53 40.77
C ASP A 115 -7.02 19.63 41.04
N LYS A 116 -7.55 18.47 41.43
CA LYS A 116 -8.82 18.22 42.14
C LYS A 116 -9.06 19.19 43.30
N VAL A 117 -10.33 19.55 43.58
CA VAL A 117 -11.01 19.35 44.88
C VAL A 117 -12.55 19.42 44.70
N ALA A 118 -13.27 18.53 45.38
CA ALA A 118 -14.72 18.44 45.51
C ALA A 118 -15.29 19.38 46.59
N GLU A 119 -16.53 19.86 46.44
CA GLU A 119 -17.61 19.65 47.42
C GLU A 119 -18.90 20.40 47.03
N THR A 120 -20.00 19.70 47.30
CA THR A 120 -21.40 20.12 47.33
C THR A 120 -21.68 21.14 48.44
N THR A 121 -22.62 22.07 48.23
CA THR A 121 -23.62 22.46 49.25
C THR A 121 -24.75 23.31 48.66
N GLU A 122 -25.95 22.97 49.09
CA GLU A 122 -27.24 23.65 48.88
C GLU A 122 -27.26 25.03 49.58
N ASN A 123 -27.97 26.02 49.04
CA ASN A 123 -29.35 26.35 49.43
C ASN A 123 -29.76 27.79 49.04
N GLU A 124 -30.91 27.85 48.35
CA GLU A 124 -32.06 28.76 48.40
C GLU A 124 -32.00 30.31 48.52
N GLU A 125 -33.02 30.85 47.82
CA GLU A 125 -33.78 32.12 47.93
C GLU A 125 -33.35 33.30 47.05
N SER A 126 -34.24 34.09 46.45
CA SER A 126 -35.59 33.96 45.86
C SER A 126 -35.90 35.33 45.21
N GLN A 127 -36.86 35.33 44.27
CA GLN A 127 -37.74 36.43 43.78
C GLN A 127 -37.73 36.52 42.24
N ASP A 128 -38.73 35.99 41.55
CA ASP A 128 -40.13 36.45 41.41
C ASP A 128 -40.28 37.32 40.15
N ASP A 129 -40.92 36.77 39.12
CA ASP A 129 -42.32 37.05 38.77
C ASP A 129 -42.55 36.95 37.24
N GLY A 130 -43.66 36.31 36.83
CA GLY A 130 -44.18 36.43 35.45
C GLY A 130 -44.39 35.15 34.62
N LYS A 131 -45.16 34.18 35.14
CA LYS A 131 -46.46 33.68 34.58
C LYS A 131 -46.57 33.40 33.06
N CYS A 132 -47.15 32.32 32.53
CA CYS A 132 -47.69 30.99 32.94
C CYS A 132 -48.08 30.32 31.58
N GLU A 133 -47.72 29.05 31.35
CA GLU A 133 -48.60 27.84 31.43
C GLU A 133 -49.55 27.68 30.22
N GLU A 134 -49.93 26.49 29.74
CA GLU A 134 -50.03 25.14 30.31
C GLU A 134 -50.05 24.17 29.10
N GLU A 135 -49.32 23.04 29.10
CA GLU A 135 -49.80 21.65 29.35
C GLU A 135 -51.00 21.21 28.47
N THR A 136 -51.15 19.96 28.01
CA THR A 136 -50.91 18.68 28.70
C THR A 136 -50.84 17.53 27.67
N GLN A 137 -50.12 16.46 28.03
CA GLN A 137 -50.21 15.12 27.40
C GLN A 137 -51.53 14.42 27.75
N VAL A 138 -51.92 13.39 26.98
CA VAL A 138 -52.06 11.96 27.41
C VAL A 138 -52.75 11.12 26.30
N LYS A 139 -51.98 10.14 25.78
CA LYS A 139 -52.23 8.70 25.48
C LYS A 139 -53.53 8.10 24.91
N ASP A 140 -53.24 7.16 24.00
CA ASP A 140 -53.74 5.77 23.80
C ASP A 140 -54.95 5.42 22.89
N GLU A 141 -54.59 4.64 21.86
CA GLU A 141 -55.10 3.32 21.40
C GLU A 141 -56.31 3.14 20.43
N GLU A 142 -55.98 2.33 19.40
CA GLU A 142 -56.73 1.25 18.72
C GLU A 142 -57.62 1.47 17.45
N LYS A 143 -57.26 0.63 16.44
CA LYS A 143 -58.06 -0.25 15.54
C LYS A 143 -58.71 0.26 14.23
N ASP A 144 -58.12 -0.27 13.15
CA ASP A 144 -58.67 -1.18 12.10
C ASP A 144 -59.85 -0.82 11.17
N GLU A 145 -59.51 -1.09 9.89
CA GLU A 145 -60.24 -1.76 8.80
C GLU A 145 -61.13 -1.02 7.77
N GLU A 146 -60.71 -1.27 6.51
CA GLU A 146 -61.42 -1.56 5.26
C GLU A 146 -62.52 -0.62 4.72
N GLU A 147 -62.37 -0.24 3.44
CA GLU A 147 -63.24 -0.81 2.40
C GLU A 147 -62.69 -0.66 0.96
N LYS A 148 -62.93 -1.71 0.19
CA LYS A 148 -62.58 -1.96 -1.23
C LYS A 148 -63.60 -1.36 -2.20
N ASN A 149 -63.22 -1.20 -3.47
CA ASN A 149 -63.91 -1.74 -4.67
C ASN A 149 -63.04 -1.44 -5.91
N LYS A 150 -62.50 -2.44 -6.64
CA LYS A 150 -63.12 -3.26 -7.72
C LYS A 150 -63.55 -2.40 -8.93
N GLU A 151 -63.30 -2.72 -10.20
CA GLU A 151 -63.05 -4.02 -10.85
C GLU A 151 -62.45 -3.82 -12.27
N GLU A 152 -61.99 -4.93 -12.82
CA GLU A 152 -61.17 -5.17 -14.02
C GLU A 152 -61.94 -5.12 -15.36
N ASN A 153 -61.18 -5.15 -16.47
CA ASN A 153 -61.45 -5.85 -17.74
C ASN A 153 -60.27 -5.57 -18.71
N ASP A 154 -59.86 -6.39 -19.68
CA ASP A 154 -59.85 -7.83 -19.92
C ASP A 154 -59.04 -8.01 -21.25
N GLU A 155 -58.34 -9.14 -21.35
CA GLU A 155 -57.89 -9.87 -22.54
C GLU A 155 -57.13 -9.23 -23.74
N GLY A 156 -55.92 -9.77 -23.98
CA GLY A 156 -55.68 -10.59 -25.18
C GLY A 156 -54.66 -10.11 -26.24
N ASN A 157 -53.48 -10.76 -26.31
CA ASN A 157 -53.06 -11.67 -27.40
C ASN A 157 -51.53 -11.68 -27.70
N GLU A 158 -50.93 -12.86 -27.46
CA GLU A 158 -49.84 -13.64 -28.11
C GLU A 158 -48.93 -13.00 -29.21
N THR A 159 -47.68 -13.41 -29.49
CA THR A 159 -46.97 -14.69 -29.34
C THR A 159 -45.46 -14.48 -29.62
N LYS A 160 -44.56 -15.18 -28.91
CA LYS A 160 -43.59 -16.17 -29.45
C LYS A 160 -42.71 -16.76 -28.36
N GLN A 161 -42.85 -18.07 -28.17
CA GLN A 161 -41.99 -18.95 -27.37
C GLN A 161 -40.75 -19.40 -28.16
N THR A 162 -39.67 -19.66 -27.44
CA THR A 162 -38.74 -20.83 -27.49
C THR A 162 -37.65 -20.55 -26.45
N GLU A 163 -37.14 -21.40 -25.56
CA GLU A 163 -37.28 -22.81 -25.19
C GLU A 163 -36.52 -22.98 -23.84
N ASN A 164 -37.02 -23.86 -22.98
CA ASN A 164 -36.36 -24.67 -21.93
C ASN A 164 -35.34 -24.08 -20.92
N GLU A 165 -35.83 -24.02 -19.67
CA GLU A 165 -35.34 -24.71 -18.46
C GLU A 165 -33.83 -24.82 -18.21
N LYS A 166 -33.38 -24.15 -17.14
CA LYS A 166 -32.95 -24.80 -15.89
C LYS A 166 -32.99 -23.80 -14.74
N GLU A 167 -33.83 -24.09 -13.75
CA GLU A 167 -33.73 -23.54 -12.40
C GLU A 167 -32.47 -24.13 -11.75
N GLU A 168 -31.54 -23.28 -11.33
CA GLU A 168 -30.64 -23.55 -10.21
C GLU A 168 -30.51 -22.28 -9.38
N ASN A 169 -31.02 -22.38 -8.15
CA ASN A 169 -30.69 -21.66 -6.93
C ASN A 169 -30.51 -20.13 -7.00
N ASP A 170 -31.47 -19.42 -6.38
CA ASP A 170 -31.25 -18.13 -5.74
C ASP A 170 -30.13 -18.29 -4.68
N GLU A 171 -28.92 -17.92 -5.06
CA GLU A 171 -27.98 -17.30 -4.15
C GLU A 171 -27.93 -15.84 -4.59
N GLU A 172 -28.67 -14.99 -3.86
CA GLU A 172 -28.48 -13.55 -3.90
C GLU A 172 -27.00 -13.33 -3.56
N GLU A 173 -26.17 -13.13 -4.59
CA GLU A 173 -24.88 -12.49 -4.44
C GLU A 173 -25.20 -11.11 -3.87
N GLU A 174 -24.98 -10.96 -2.56
CA GLU A 174 -24.78 -9.66 -1.94
C GLU A 174 -23.71 -8.97 -2.79
N GLU A 175 -24.11 -8.00 -3.62
CA GLU A 175 -23.19 -7.10 -4.29
C GLU A 175 -22.42 -6.37 -3.17
N ASP A 176 -21.19 -6.83 -2.93
CA ASP A 176 -20.23 -6.19 -2.05
C ASP A 176 -20.03 -4.74 -2.52
N THR A 177 -20.73 -3.82 -1.88
CA THR A 177 -20.61 -2.36 -2.11
C THR A 177 -19.45 -1.76 -1.29
N GLU A 178 -18.48 -2.59 -0.88
CA GLU A 178 -17.29 -2.17 -0.11
C GLU A 178 -16.10 -1.76 -1.00
N ASP A 179 -16.22 -1.79 -2.35
CA ASP A 179 -15.07 -1.62 -3.28
C ASP A 179 -14.87 -0.18 -3.82
N ASP A 180 -15.91 0.67 -3.80
CA ASP A 180 -15.87 1.99 -4.47
C ASP A 180 -14.74 2.92 -3.96
N GLY A 181 -14.35 2.81 -2.69
CA GLY A 181 -13.30 3.64 -2.08
C GLY A 181 -11.87 3.16 -2.38
N ASN A 182 -11.69 1.86 -2.57
CA ASN A 182 -10.38 1.25 -2.85
C ASN A 182 -9.98 1.50 -4.31
N ASP A 183 -10.94 1.35 -5.22
CA ASP A 183 -10.77 1.71 -6.65
C ASP A 183 -10.40 3.18 -6.84
N LEU A 184 -11.05 4.07 -6.08
CA LEU A 184 -10.79 5.51 -6.17
C LEU A 184 -9.36 5.87 -5.74
N ALA A 185 -8.83 5.20 -4.70
CA ALA A 185 -7.46 5.43 -4.25
C ALA A 185 -6.46 5.04 -5.34
N TRP A 186 -6.64 3.86 -5.94
CA TRP A 186 -5.78 3.38 -7.02
C TRP A 186 -5.81 4.31 -8.23
N ASP A 187 -7.01 4.74 -8.65
CA ASP A 187 -7.20 5.62 -9.81
C ASP A 187 -6.42 6.93 -9.68
N TRP A 188 -6.49 7.59 -8.52
CA TRP A 188 -5.75 8.84 -8.31
C TRP A 188 -4.24 8.66 -8.22
N LEU A 189 -3.78 7.56 -7.61
CA LEU A 189 -2.35 7.23 -7.59
C LEU A 189 -1.82 6.91 -9.00
N GLU A 190 -2.63 6.25 -9.83
CA GLU A 190 -2.34 5.94 -11.22
C GLU A 190 -2.31 7.21 -12.08
N VAL A 191 -3.22 8.16 -11.86
CA VAL A 191 -3.16 9.50 -12.47
C VAL A 191 -1.83 10.19 -12.10
N ALA A 192 -1.43 10.18 -10.82
CA ALA A 192 -0.17 10.78 -10.38
C ALA A 192 1.05 10.12 -11.07
N ARG A 193 1.03 8.78 -11.21
CA ARG A 193 2.06 8.01 -11.93
C ARG A 193 2.12 8.42 -13.41
N GLN A 194 0.97 8.44 -14.09
CA GLN A 194 0.88 8.80 -15.52
C GLN A 194 1.32 10.22 -15.81
N ILE A 195 1.02 11.17 -14.91
CA ILE A 195 1.52 12.55 -15.02
C ILE A 195 3.04 12.53 -15.05
N CYS A 196 3.70 11.83 -14.11
CA CYS A 196 5.15 11.75 -14.02
C CYS A 196 5.80 11.07 -15.24
N GLU A 197 5.17 10.06 -15.84
CA GLU A 197 5.70 9.38 -17.03
C GLU A 197 5.76 10.24 -18.27
N LYS A 198 4.90 11.26 -18.35
CA LYS A 198 4.87 12.21 -19.47
C LYS A 198 5.89 13.34 -19.30
N GLN A 199 6.53 13.48 -18.13
CA GLN A 199 7.47 14.56 -17.85
C GLN A 199 8.92 14.21 -18.22
N GLU A 200 9.74 15.25 -18.30
CA GLU A 200 11.18 15.12 -18.51
C GLU A 200 11.85 14.43 -17.31
N LYS A 201 12.94 13.70 -17.56
CA LYS A 201 13.73 13.01 -16.55
C LYS A 201 14.62 13.98 -15.76
N THR A 202 14.02 14.94 -15.06
CA THR A 202 14.70 15.80 -14.11
C THR A 202 14.68 15.16 -12.72
N HIS A 203 15.62 15.52 -11.85
CA HIS A 203 15.63 15.04 -10.46
C HIS A 203 14.26 15.26 -9.79
N PHE A 204 13.65 16.42 -10.01
CA PHE A 204 12.33 16.77 -9.48
C PHE A 204 11.22 15.80 -9.91
N TRP A 205 11.15 15.44 -11.19
CA TRP A 205 10.12 14.51 -11.68
C TRP A 205 10.45 13.05 -11.40
N LEU A 206 11.73 12.68 -11.29
CA LEU A 206 12.13 11.35 -10.86
C LEU A 206 11.78 11.10 -9.39
N GLU A 207 12.00 12.08 -8.51
CA GLU A 207 11.57 12.04 -7.12
C GLU A 207 10.04 11.81 -7.03
N ARG A 208 9.26 12.64 -7.73
CA ARG A 208 7.80 12.47 -7.82
C ARG A 208 7.38 11.11 -8.39
N LYS A 209 8.06 10.65 -9.44
CA LYS A 209 7.80 9.32 -10.01
C LYS A 209 8.03 8.21 -8.98
N SER A 210 9.09 8.33 -8.19
CA SER A 210 9.34 7.39 -7.09
C SER A 210 8.26 7.43 -6.03
N ASP A 211 7.76 8.61 -5.67
CA ASP A 211 6.73 8.75 -4.64
C ASP A 211 5.39 8.17 -5.10
N ALA A 212 5.04 8.31 -6.39
CA ALA A 212 3.87 7.66 -6.97
C ALA A 212 4.00 6.13 -6.93
N PHE A 213 5.15 5.56 -7.31
CA PHE A 213 5.38 4.11 -7.19
C PHE A 213 5.33 3.63 -5.73
N PHE A 214 5.89 4.41 -4.81
CA PHE A 214 5.87 4.08 -3.39
C PHE A 214 4.43 4.04 -2.86
N ALA A 215 3.63 5.07 -3.16
CA ALA A 215 2.23 5.13 -2.75
C ALA A 215 1.38 4.00 -3.35
N LEU A 216 1.60 3.63 -4.62
CA LEU A 216 0.96 2.46 -5.22
C LEU A 216 1.35 1.16 -4.52
N GLY A 217 2.62 0.99 -4.13
CA GLY A 217 3.06 -0.14 -3.34
C GLY A 217 2.38 -0.21 -1.97
N GLU A 218 2.20 0.92 -1.29
CA GLU A 218 1.46 0.98 -0.03
C GLU A 218 -0.01 0.59 -0.20
N PHE A 219 -0.66 1.11 -1.23
CA PHE A 219 -2.04 0.76 -1.58
C PHE A 219 -2.18 -0.75 -1.81
N LEU A 220 -1.33 -1.33 -2.67
CA LEU A 220 -1.36 -2.75 -2.99
C LEU A 220 -1.07 -3.64 -1.76
N THR A 221 -0.29 -3.14 -0.80
CA THR A 221 -0.05 -3.86 0.46
C THR A 221 -1.31 -3.91 1.32
N VAL A 222 -2.08 -2.82 1.35
CA VAL A 222 -3.38 -2.76 2.06
C VAL A 222 -4.42 -3.62 1.35
N ALA A 223 -4.41 -3.63 0.01
CA ALA A 223 -5.26 -4.51 -0.80
C ALA A 223 -4.80 -5.99 -0.81
N GLU A 224 -3.81 -6.37 0.01
CA GLU A 224 -3.23 -7.72 0.10
C GLU A 224 -2.64 -8.28 -1.22
N GLU A 225 -2.40 -7.43 -2.21
CA GLU A 225 -1.76 -7.74 -3.50
C GLU A 225 -0.23 -7.69 -3.39
N PHE A 226 0.34 -8.56 -2.56
CA PHE A 226 1.74 -8.46 -2.12
C PHE A 226 2.78 -8.54 -3.26
N ASP A 227 2.61 -9.42 -4.23
CA ASP A 227 3.57 -9.56 -5.34
C ASP A 227 3.59 -8.30 -6.22
N GLN A 228 2.44 -7.68 -6.42
CA GLN A 228 2.32 -6.41 -7.16
C GLN A 228 2.91 -5.26 -6.35
N ALA A 229 2.64 -5.21 -5.04
CA ALA A 229 3.21 -4.21 -4.14
C ALA A 229 4.75 -4.23 -4.17
N ILE A 230 5.36 -5.42 -4.09
CA ILE A 230 6.81 -5.60 -4.20
C ILE A 230 7.34 -5.08 -5.54
N SER A 231 6.65 -5.36 -6.65
CA SER A 231 7.03 -4.84 -7.97
C SER A 231 7.03 -3.31 -8.03
N GLU A 232 6.02 -2.65 -7.44
CA GLU A 232 5.99 -1.18 -7.37
C GLU A 232 7.08 -0.61 -6.44
N PHE A 233 7.31 -1.22 -5.29
CA PHE A 233 8.42 -0.83 -4.40
C PHE A 233 9.79 -1.01 -5.05
N GLU A 234 10.01 -2.06 -5.85
CA GLU A 234 11.25 -2.22 -6.60
C GLU A 234 11.45 -1.10 -7.63
N LYS A 235 10.37 -0.63 -8.29
CA LYS A 235 10.46 0.52 -9.20
C LYS A 235 10.80 1.80 -8.43
N ALA A 236 10.16 2.05 -7.29
CA ALA A 236 10.49 3.17 -6.41
C ALA A 236 11.96 3.12 -5.96
N LEU A 237 12.41 1.96 -5.47
CA LEU A 237 13.78 1.75 -4.99
C LEU A 237 14.81 2.04 -6.09
N ARG A 238 14.59 1.55 -7.31
CA ARG A 238 15.48 1.81 -8.45
C ARG A 238 15.61 3.29 -8.75
N VAL A 239 14.51 4.04 -8.74
CA VAL A 239 14.53 5.48 -8.99
C VAL A 239 15.25 6.22 -7.85
N ARG A 240 14.97 5.89 -6.58
CA ARG A 240 15.63 6.50 -5.41
C ARG A 240 17.15 6.25 -5.42
N GLN A 241 17.58 5.07 -5.84
CA GLN A 241 19.00 4.74 -5.99
C GLN A 241 19.69 5.47 -7.15
N GLU A 242 18.94 5.92 -8.16
CA GLU A 242 19.48 6.73 -9.28
C GLU A 242 19.73 8.18 -8.87
N ILE A 243 18.84 8.75 -8.04
CA ILE A 243 18.85 10.19 -7.72
C ILE A 243 19.47 10.53 -6.35
N TYR A 244 19.50 9.59 -5.40
CA TYR A 244 20.03 9.82 -4.06
C TYR A 244 21.34 9.10 -3.78
N LYS A 245 22.05 9.57 -2.75
CA LYS A 245 23.20 8.85 -2.21
C LYS A 245 22.75 7.51 -1.59
N PRO A 246 23.62 6.47 -1.57
CA PRO A 246 23.26 5.18 -0.98
C PRO A 246 22.84 5.22 0.50
N SER A 247 23.30 6.23 1.25
CA SER A 247 22.98 6.48 2.66
C SER A 247 21.81 7.46 2.84
N ASP A 248 20.88 7.51 1.88
CA ASP A 248 19.70 8.37 1.98
C ASP A 248 18.55 7.63 2.67
N ARG A 249 17.95 8.24 3.69
CA ARG A 249 16.83 7.67 4.46
C ARG A 249 15.65 7.24 3.59
N ARG A 250 15.39 7.91 2.46
CA ARG A 250 14.32 7.53 1.53
C ARG A 250 14.56 6.16 0.90
N ILE A 251 15.80 5.69 0.80
CA ILE A 251 16.10 4.32 0.36
C ILE A 251 15.73 3.32 1.45
N ALA A 252 16.03 3.64 2.72
CA ALA A 252 15.67 2.81 3.86
C ALA A 252 14.15 2.64 4.01
N GLU A 253 13.39 3.70 3.76
CA GLU A 253 11.93 3.68 3.81
C GLU A 253 11.33 2.64 2.85
N VAL A 254 11.77 2.61 1.58
CA VAL A 254 11.28 1.60 0.62
C VAL A 254 11.65 0.19 1.05
N LEU A 255 12.88 -0.02 1.52
CA LEU A 255 13.33 -1.32 2.01
C LEU A 255 12.52 -1.78 3.22
N TYR A 256 12.18 -0.86 4.12
CA TYR A 256 11.33 -1.14 5.27
C TYR A 256 9.92 -1.57 4.85
N MET A 257 9.30 -0.84 3.90
CA MET A 257 7.97 -1.21 3.38
C MET A 257 7.98 -2.56 2.66
N MET A 258 9.04 -2.88 1.90
CA MET A 258 9.21 -4.22 1.33
C MET A 258 9.30 -5.30 2.43
N GLY A 259 10.02 -5.02 3.53
CA GLY A 259 10.09 -5.89 4.69
C GLY A 259 8.73 -6.17 5.32
N LEU A 260 7.91 -5.12 5.51
CA LEU A 260 6.53 -5.27 5.99
C LEU A 260 5.68 -6.11 5.02
N THR A 261 5.77 -5.82 3.72
CA THR A 261 4.99 -6.51 2.68
C THR A 261 5.32 -8.01 2.62
N TYR A 262 6.60 -8.38 2.69
CA TYR A 262 6.99 -9.78 2.77
C TYR A 262 6.54 -10.44 4.08
N GLY A 263 6.54 -9.69 5.18
CA GLY A 263 6.03 -10.16 6.47
C GLY A 263 4.52 -10.47 6.41
N ASN A 264 3.74 -9.60 5.77
CA ASN A 264 2.30 -9.79 5.55
C ASN A 264 2.02 -10.97 4.60
N ASN A 265 2.94 -11.25 3.65
CA ASN A 265 2.89 -12.44 2.78
C ASN A 265 3.51 -13.71 3.42
N ASP A 266 3.71 -13.71 4.74
CA ASP A 266 4.37 -14.78 5.54
C ASP A 266 5.79 -15.19 5.09
N ASP A 267 6.44 -14.46 4.18
CA ASP A 267 7.85 -14.68 3.80
C ASP A 267 8.78 -13.97 4.79
N PHE A 268 8.75 -14.47 6.03
CA PHE A 268 9.51 -13.91 7.14
C PHE A 268 11.04 -13.93 6.93
N THR A 269 11.53 -14.78 6.02
CA THR A 269 12.96 -14.82 5.68
C THR A 269 13.34 -13.59 4.87
N LYS A 270 12.58 -13.29 3.81
CA LYS A 270 12.78 -12.05 3.04
C LYS A 270 12.45 -10.81 3.86
N ALA A 271 11.41 -10.85 4.70
CA ALA A 271 11.09 -9.73 5.58
C ALA A 271 12.31 -9.33 6.44
N ALA A 272 12.95 -10.30 7.10
CA ALA A 272 14.16 -10.07 7.89
C ALA A 272 15.33 -9.52 7.05
N GLU A 273 15.54 -10.04 5.84
CA GLU A 273 16.57 -9.54 4.91
C GLU A 273 16.35 -8.06 4.54
N TYR A 274 15.12 -7.68 4.22
CA TYR A 274 14.80 -6.30 3.86
C TYR A 274 14.86 -5.34 5.05
N PHE A 275 14.48 -5.78 6.26
CA PHE A 275 14.71 -5.00 7.48
C PHE A 275 16.19 -4.81 7.77
N GLU A 276 17.02 -5.85 7.59
CA GLU A 276 18.48 -5.72 7.75
C GLU A 276 19.07 -4.70 6.77
N ARG A 277 18.63 -4.72 5.51
CA ARG A 277 19.05 -3.74 4.50
C ARG A 277 18.59 -2.32 4.84
N ALA A 278 17.35 -2.14 5.29
CA ALA A 278 16.84 -0.84 5.71
C ALA A 278 17.64 -0.28 6.90
N LYS A 279 17.90 -1.13 7.90
CA LYS A 279 18.72 -0.80 9.06
C LYS A 279 20.12 -0.36 8.66
N ALA A 280 20.79 -1.09 7.77
CA ALA A 280 22.13 -0.75 7.30
C ALA A 280 22.20 0.62 6.61
N VAL A 281 21.16 1.00 5.85
CA VAL A 281 21.08 2.33 5.23
C VAL A 281 20.92 3.41 6.30
N LEU A 282 20.08 3.20 7.32
CA LEU A 282 19.93 4.16 8.42
C LEU A 282 21.21 4.30 9.26
N GLU A 283 21.89 3.20 9.57
CA GLU A 283 23.19 3.23 10.25
C GLU A 283 24.22 4.04 9.44
N SER A 284 24.29 3.84 8.11
CA SER A 284 25.14 4.66 7.24
C SER A 284 24.70 6.13 7.18
N THR A 285 23.40 6.41 7.27
CA THR A 285 22.87 7.78 7.34
C THR A 285 23.33 8.46 8.63
N ILE A 286 23.27 7.76 9.77
CA ILE A 286 23.73 8.24 11.07
C ILE A 286 25.22 8.57 11.01
N GLU A 287 26.06 7.68 10.46
CA GLU A 287 27.50 7.93 10.33
C GLU A 287 27.81 9.18 9.51
N ASP A 288 27.07 9.42 8.42
CA ASP A 288 27.22 10.63 7.61
C ASP A 288 26.81 11.88 8.40
N ARG A 289 25.70 11.81 9.14
CA ARG A 289 25.23 12.92 9.99
C ARG A 289 26.16 13.22 11.15
N GLU A 290 26.76 12.21 11.76
CA GLU A 290 27.76 12.39 12.82
C GLU A 290 29.03 13.10 12.30
N LYS A 291 29.44 12.81 11.05
CA LYS A 291 30.54 13.54 10.38
C LYS A 291 30.14 14.99 10.10
N ASP A 292 28.93 15.22 9.59
CA ASP A 292 28.40 16.57 9.34
C ASP A 292 28.32 17.38 10.64
N LEU A 293 27.83 16.76 11.72
CA LEU A 293 27.78 17.33 13.07
C LEU A 293 29.17 17.71 13.56
N SER A 294 30.15 16.81 13.46
CA SER A 294 31.53 17.06 13.89
C SER A 294 32.14 18.25 13.12
N ASN A 295 31.86 18.36 11.82
CA ASN A 295 32.33 19.49 11.01
C ASN A 295 31.65 20.80 11.41
N GLU A 296 30.37 20.76 11.77
CA GLU A 296 29.61 21.97 12.07
C GLU A 296 29.82 22.48 13.50
N GLU A 297 30.12 21.58 14.45
CA GLU A 297 30.57 21.95 15.80
C GLU A 297 31.85 22.80 15.76
N THR A 298 32.71 22.63 14.73
CA THR A 298 33.90 23.48 14.54
C THR A 298 33.58 24.89 14.02
N LYS A 299 32.39 25.10 13.45
CA LYS A 299 31.94 26.37 12.85
C LYS A 299 30.97 27.15 13.75
N GLU A 300 30.71 26.67 14.97
CA GLU A 300 29.83 27.31 15.98
C GLU A 300 28.37 27.55 15.52
N ASN A 301 27.85 26.77 14.58
CA ASN A 301 26.45 26.87 14.14
C ASN A 301 25.52 26.07 15.07
N GLN A 302 25.20 26.67 16.22
CA GLN A 302 24.47 26.00 17.31
C GLN A 302 23.07 25.49 16.90
N GLU A 303 22.37 26.20 16.01
CA GLU A 303 21.07 25.78 15.50
C GLU A 303 21.17 24.50 14.67
N LEU A 304 22.13 24.44 13.74
CA LEU A 304 22.31 23.28 12.87
C LEU A 304 22.85 22.07 13.65
N VAL A 305 23.73 22.29 14.62
CA VAL A 305 24.20 21.27 15.57
C VAL A 305 23.03 20.67 16.35
N SER A 306 22.08 21.48 16.83
CA SER A 306 20.89 20.99 17.52
C SER A 306 20.01 20.15 16.59
N LYS A 307 19.81 20.58 15.34
CA LYS A 307 19.02 19.85 14.33
C LYS A 307 19.65 18.49 14.02
N PHE A 308 20.95 18.42 13.78
CA PHE A 308 21.64 17.16 13.52
C PHE A 308 21.62 16.21 14.73
N LYS A 309 21.75 16.73 15.96
CA LYS A 309 21.61 15.89 17.16
C LYS A 309 20.21 15.29 17.28
N ALA A 310 19.17 16.08 17.02
CA ALA A 310 17.80 15.58 17.02
C ALA A 310 17.58 14.51 15.93
N GLU A 311 18.02 14.77 14.69
CA GLU A 311 17.92 13.82 13.58
C GLU A 311 18.66 12.50 13.88
N ILE A 312 19.86 12.57 14.47
CA ILE A 312 20.63 11.37 14.84
C ILE A 312 19.88 10.53 15.89
N GLU A 313 19.32 11.16 16.92
CA GLU A 313 18.57 10.43 17.96
C GLU A 313 17.29 9.82 17.41
N GLU A 314 16.59 10.51 16.51
CA GLU A 314 15.42 9.98 15.80
C GLU A 314 15.80 8.75 14.95
N LEU A 315 16.86 8.85 14.14
CA LEU A 315 17.36 7.76 13.31
C LEU A 315 17.78 6.55 14.15
N LYS A 316 18.40 6.76 15.32
CA LYS A 316 18.72 5.68 16.27
C LYS A 316 17.46 5.00 16.79
N GLY A 317 16.42 5.76 17.11
CA GLY A 317 15.11 5.22 17.48
C GLY A 317 14.53 4.31 16.40
N LEU A 318 14.59 4.75 15.13
CA LEU A 318 14.15 3.96 13.98
C LEU A 318 14.97 2.67 13.79
N VAL A 319 16.29 2.75 13.96
CA VAL A 319 17.17 1.56 13.89
C VAL A 319 16.77 0.52 14.94
N VAL A 320 16.42 0.93 16.16
CA VAL A 320 15.93 0.02 17.20
C VAL A 320 14.59 -0.59 16.81
N ALA A 321 13.63 0.21 16.35
CA ALA A 321 12.31 -0.29 15.93
C ALA A 321 12.41 -1.28 14.75
N ILE A 322 13.26 -1.01 13.76
CA ILE A 322 13.51 -1.93 12.64
C ILE A 322 14.20 -3.21 13.14
N ALA A 323 15.12 -3.09 14.11
CA ALA A 323 15.76 -4.27 14.69
C ALA A 323 14.76 -5.17 15.42
N GLU A 324 13.77 -4.61 16.10
CA GLU A 324 12.67 -5.37 16.72
C GLU A 324 11.85 -6.12 15.66
N LYS A 325 11.44 -5.44 14.58
CA LYS A 325 10.74 -6.08 13.45
C LYS A 325 11.54 -7.19 12.77
N MET A 326 12.85 -6.98 12.63
CA MET A 326 13.76 -7.99 12.13
C MET A 326 13.80 -9.18 13.09
N THR A 327 13.90 -8.97 14.41
CA THR A 327 13.91 -10.08 15.37
C THR A 327 12.61 -10.88 15.34
N ASP A 328 11.46 -10.21 15.30
CA ASP A 328 10.14 -10.85 15.19
C ASP A 328 10.06 -11.71 13.93
N SER A 329 10.48 -11.17 12.79
CA SER A 329 10.50 -11.89 11.50
C SER A 329 11.44 -13.10 11.56
N THR A 330 12.64 -12.96 12.15
CA THR A 330 13.56 -14.10 12.28
C THR A 330 13.02 -15.19 13.20
N GLU A 331 12.27 -14.83 14.25
CA GLU A 331 11.64 -15.79 15.16
C GLU A 331 10.48 -16.51 14.48
N SER A 332 9.62 -15.78 13.76
CA SER A 332 8.55 -16.34 12.94
C SER A 332 9.08 -17.30 11.88
N ALA A 333 10.17 -16.94 11.18
CA ALA A 333 10.84 -17.82 10.22
C ALA A 333 11.34 -19.12 10.87
N LYS A 334 11.98 -19.04 12.05
CA LYS A 334 12.45 -20.22 12.80
C LYS A 334 11.29 -21.09 13.25
N SER A 335 10.22 -20.50 13.76
CA SER A 335 9.01 -21.21 14.18
C SER A 335 8.40 -21.98 13.00
N ARG A 336 8.24 -21.34 11.84
CA ARG A 336 7.71 -21.97 10.62
C ARG A 336 8.60 -23.12 10.15
N ALA A 337 9.93 -22.94 10.17
CA ALA A 337 10.88 -24.00 9.83
C ALA A 337 10.77 -25.21 10.78
N CYS A 338 10.64 -24.97 12.09
CA CYS A 338 10.43 -26.03 13.08
C CYS A 338 9.13 -26.79 12.86
N GLN A 339 8.03 -26.08 12.56
CA GLN A 339 6.73 -26.69 12.27
C GLN A 339 6.78 -27.56 11.00
N LEU A 340 7.39 -27.06 9.93
CA LEU A 340 7.59 -27.82 8.68
C LEU A 340 8.45 -29.07 8.91
N ALA A 341 9.55 -28.95 9.66
CA ALA A 341 10.40 -30.09 10.00
C ALA A 341 9.64 -31.15 10.82
N ALA A 342 8.80 -30.73 11.77
CA ALA A 342 7.95 -31.62 12.55
C ALA A 342 6.91 -32.34 11.67
N ALA A 343 6.26 -31.62 10.75
CA ALA A 343 5.29 -32.19 9.81
C ALA A 343 5.94 -33.24 8.89
N VAL A 344 7.11 -32.93 8.31
CA VAL A 344 7.87 -33.88 7.47
C VAL A 344 8.25 -35.14 8.26
N ASN A 345 8.70 -34.99 9.51
CA ASN A 345 9.04 -36.12 10.37
C ASN A 345 7.81 -37.00 10.69
N MET A 346 6.63 -36.41 10.89
CA MET A 346 5.38 -37.17 11.08
C MET A 346 4.99 -37.94 9.81
N ILE A 347 5.08 -37.32 8.62
CA ILE A 347 4.81 -37.97 7.34
C ILE A 347 5.79 -39.12 7.10
N GLY A 348 7.09 -38.92 7.34
CA GLY A 348 8.11 -39.96 7.21
C GLY A 348 7.87 -41.17 8.13
N LYS A 349 7.43 -40.93 9.38
CA LYS A 349 7.01 -42.01 10.29
C LYS A 349 5.79 -42.77 9.76
N LYS A 350 4.78 -42.06 9.23
CA LYS A 350 3.56 -42.67 8.68
C LYS A 350 3.83 -43.52 7.44
N LEU A 351 4.75 -43.09 6.57
CA LEU A 351 5.19 -43.83 5.39
C LEU A 351 5.99 -45.09 5.77
N ASN A 352 6.90 -44.99 6.73
CA ASN A 352 7.64 -46.16 7.24
C ASN A 352 6.75 -47.17 7.97
N SER A 353 5.64 -46.74 8.57
CA SER A 353 4.66 -47.65 9.18
C SER A 353 3.68 -48.29 8.18
N SER A 354 3.64 -47.86 6.91
CA SER A 354 2.62 -48.29 5.94
C SER A 354 3.10 -49.14 4.77
N ASN A 355 4.38 -49.54 4.67
CA ASN A 355 4.80 -50.71 3.88
C ASN A 355 6.29 -51.08 4.03
N ILE A 356 6.59 -52.17 4.76
CA ILE A 356 7.41 -53.31 4.29
C ILE A 356 6.87 -54.57 5.00
N GLU A 357 5.72 -55.09 4.56
CA GLU A 357 5.55 -56.54 4.50
C GLU A 357 6.16 -56.99 3.17
N GLN A 358 7.44 -57.38 3.20
CA GLN A 358 7.97 -58.27 2.19
C GLN A 358 7.19 -59.57 2.31
N LYS A 359 6.13 -59.69 1.50
CA LYS A 359 5.52 -60.99 1.21
C LYS A 359 6.61 -61.81 0.51
N GLN A 360 7.34 -62.61 1.28
CA GLN A 360 8.14 -63.71 0.76
C GLN A 360 7.18 -64.70 0.11
N GLU A 361 6.87 -64.51 -1.17
CA GLU A 361 6.45 -65.63 -1.99
C GLU A 361 7.72 -66.44 -2.28
N GLU A 362 7.79 -67.65 -1.72
CA GLU A 362 8.79 -68.66 -2.02
C GLU A 362 8.85 -68.87 -3.54
N VAL A 363 9.84 -68.25 -4.18
CA VAL A 363 10.20 -68.61 -5.55
C VAL A 363 10.96 -69.93 -5.45
N ASN A 364 10.25 -71.01 -5.74
CA ASN A 364 10.79 -72.36 -5.77
C ASN A 364 12.06 -72.43 -6.65
N ASP A 365 13.06 -73.05 -6.07
CA ASP A 365 14.42 -73.22 -6.56
C ASP A 365 14.44 -74.00 -7.90
N VAL A 366 14.55 -73.31 -9.04
CA VAL A 366 14.67 -73.93 -10.37
C VAL A 366 16.07 -74.47 -10.67
N THR A 367 16.92 -74.57 -9.65
CA THR A 367 18.31 -75.08 -9.70
C THR A 367 18.42 -76.53 -10.23
N ALA A 368 17.31 -77.27 -10.34
CA ALA A 368 17.25 -78.59 -10.96
C ALA A 368 17.15 -78.61 -12.51
N LEU A 369 16.99 -77.47 -13.20
CA LEU A 369 16.82 -77.42 -14.67
C LEU A 369 18.10 -77.14 -15.48
N LEU A 370 19.27 -76.99 -14.84
CA LEU A 370 20.54 -76.76 -15.53
C LEU A 370 21.46 -78.00 -15.52
N GLN A 371 21.05 -79.04 -16.24
CA GLN A 371 21.96 -80.10 -16.69
C GLN A 371 22.47 -79.83 -18.11
N HIS A 372 23.79 -79.66 -18.22
CA HIS A 372 24.67 -79.83 -19.39
C HIS A 372 24.48 -78.95 -20.64
N LYS A 373 25.39 -77.96 -20.83
CA LYS A 373 26.34 -77.94 -21.96
C LYS A 373 27.42 -76.85 -21.82
N THR A 374 28.63 -77.22 -22.20
CA THR A 374 29.91 -76.49 -22.15
C THR A 374 29.97 -75.24 -23.06
N PRO A 375 30.96 -74.34 -22.86
CA PRO A 375 30.92 -72.96 -23.35
C PRO A 375 31.43 -72.82 -24.80
N LYS A 376 30.86 -71.86 -25.55
CA LYS A 376 31.44 -71.36 -26.81
C LYS A 376 31.46 -69.83 -26.87
N LYS A 377 32.67 -69.30 -26.71
CA LYS A 377 33.30 -68.09 -27.25
C LYS A 377 32.52 -67.30 -28.34
N ARG A 378 32.33 -65.98 -28.15
CA ARG A 378 32.67 -64.84 -29.05
C ARG A 378 32.01 -63.53 -28.54
N VAL A 379 32.77 -62.51 -28.17
CA VAL A 379 33.26 -61.31 -28.92
C VAL A 379 32.39 -60.09 -28.61
N ALA A 380 33.06 -59.03 -28.14
CA ALA A 380 32.54 -57.73 -27.78
C ALA A 380 32.44 -56.80 -28.99
N GLU A 381 31.34 -56.06 -29.10
CA GLU A 381 31.02 -54.86 -29.90
C GLU A 381 29.62 -54.45 -29.37
N ASN A 382 29.20 -53.21 -29.08
CA ASN A 382 29.65 -51.87 -29.35
C ASN A 382 29.13 -50.94 -28.24
N GLY A 383 29.90 -49.91 -27.90
CA GLY A 383 29.54 -48.87 -26.95
C GLY A 383 30.45 -47.66 -27.11
N LYS A 384 30.48 -47.10 -28.32
CA LYS A 384 31.20 -45.87 -28.67
C LYS A 384 30.48 -45.16 -29.82
N GLU A 385 29.36 -44.53 -29.52
CA GLU A 385 28.75 -43.50 -30.35
C GLU A 385 27.88 -42.72 -29.37
N ASN A 386 28.16 -41.42 -29.22
CA ASN A 386 27.38 -40.35 -28.55
C ASN A 386 28.24 -39.30 -27.84
N ASN A 387 29.57 -39.43 -27.79
CA ASN A 387 30.42 -38.44 -27.11
C ASN A 387 31.17 -37.45 -28.04
N GLU A 388 31.17 -37.68 -29.36
CA GLU A 388 31.76 -36.72 -30.33
C GLU A 388 30.73 -35.71 -30.85
N GLU A 389 29.44 -36.05 -30.86
CA GLU A 389 28.37 -35.16 -31.33
C GLU A 389 28.06 -34.02 -30.34
N ILE A 390 28.34 -34.23 -29.04
CA ILE A 390 28.22 -33.20 -27.99
C ILE A 390 29.40 -32.22 -28.05
N LYS A 391 30.61 -32.69 -28.39
CA LYS A 391 31.80 -31.83 -28.55
C LYS A 391 31.72 -30.94 -29.78
N ALA A 392 31.06 -31.37 -30.86
CA ALA A 392 30.91 -30.56 -32.08
C ALA A 392 29.90 -29.40 -31.95
N LYS A 393 28.96 -29.47 -30.98
CA LYS A 393 27.96 -28.40 -30.76
C LYS A 393 28.46 -27.27 -29.85
N LEU A 394 29.44 -27.53 -29.00
CA LEU A 394 30.04 -26.51 -28.12
C LEU A 394 31.10 -25.65 -28.82
N ALA A 395 31.65 -26.09 -29.96
CA ALA A 395 32.69 -25.33 -30.69
C ALA A 395 32.14 -24.31 -31.71
N LYS A 396 30.82 -24.11 -31.78
CA LYS A 396 30.18 -23.15 -32.72
C LYS A 396 29.52 -21.94 -32.04
N ILE A 397 29.79 -21.72 -30.75
CA ILE A 397 29.22 -20.60 -29.98
C ILE A 397 30.25 -19.48 -29.73
N ASP A 398 31.54 -19.72 -30.00
CA ASP A 398 32.61 -18.71 -29.80
C ASP A 398 33.03 -17.94 -31.07
N GLU A 399 32.27 -18.03 -32.17
CA GLU A 399 32.42 -17.12 -33.32
C GLU A 399 31.05 -16.63 -33.78
N ASN A 400 30.51 -15.63 -33.07
CA ASN A 400 29.65 -14.59 -33.63
C ASN A 400 29.54 -13.37 -32.70
#